data_AF-A0A1W5Z960-F1
#
_entry.id   AF-A0A1W5Z960-F1
#
_cell.length_a   1.000
_cell.length_b   1.000
_cell.length_c   1.000
_cell.angle_alpha   90.00
_cell.angle_beta   90.00
_cell.angle_gamma   90.00
#
_symmetry.space_group_name_H-M   'P 1'
#
loop_
_entity.id
_entity.type
_entity.pdbx_description
1 polymer ?
#
loop_
_entity_poly.entity_id
_entity_poly.type
_entity_poly.pdbx_seq_one_letter_code
_entity_poly.pdbx_strand_id
1 'polypeptide(L)'
;MGSLVFPLLWIAMACVAGPLFGIAGAWWRRGAQPWRRYVALGAFGGLFGSEALHSWLTLGYASQAAACAAVACALPLLLGRTGKERAWSLAAMPVASFAAYLAVYSLLDQVSA
;
A
#
# COMPACT_ATOMS: atom_id res chain seq x y z
N MET A 1 10.15 -9.57 30.78
CA MET A 1 10.64 -10.19 29.55
C MET A 1 9.82 -9.61 28.41
N GLY A 2 10.46 -9.12 27.33
CA GLY A 2 9.74 -8.45 26.24
C GLY A 2 8.78 -9.41 25.54
N SER A 3 7.59 -8.93 25.18
CA SER A 3 6.61 -9.70 24.41
C SER A 3 7.16 -10.02 23.02
N LEU A 4 7.09 -11.29 22.61
CA LEU A 4 7.46 -11.73 21.26
C LEU A 4 6.35 -11.53 20.23
N VAL A 5 5.16 -11.07 20.67
CA VAL A 5 3.98 -10.94 19.81
C VAL A 5 4.26 -10.00 18.63
N PHE A 6 4.79 -8.80 18.90
CA PHE A 6 5.11 -7.82 17.87
C PHE A 6 6.19 -8.31 16.88
N PRO A 7 7.34 -8.85 17.34
CA PRO A 7 8.33 -9.45 16.44
C PRO A 7 7.75 -10.54 15.54
N LEU A 8 6.93 -11.45 16.09
CA LEU A 8 6.33 -12.54 15.34
C LEU A 8 5.30 -12.04 14.31
N LEU A 9 4.49 -11.03 14.67
CA LEU A 9 3.57 -10.38 13.72
C LEU A 9 4.31 -9.74 12.55
N TRP A 10 5.41 -9.02 12.81
CA TRP A 10 6.24 -8.43 11.76
C TRP A 10 6.86 -9.49 10.85
N ILE A 11 7.34 -10.61 11.40
CA ILE A 11 7.86 -11.74 10.60
C ILE A 11 6.74 -12.31 9.72
N ALA A 12 5.57 -12.58 10.30
CA ALA A 12 4.42 -13.09 9.54
C ALA A 12 4.01 -12.12 8.41
N MET A 13 3.92 -10.83 8.71
CA MET A 13 3.63 -9.79 7.71
C MET A 13 4.69 -9.74 6.62
N ALA A 14 5.98 -9.83 6.96
CA ALA A 14 7.06 -9.85 5.97
C ALA A 14 6.96 -11.08 5.03
N CYS A 15 6.63 -12.25 5.59
CA CYS A 15 6.40 -13.47 4.81
C CYS A 15 5.21 -13.35 3.84
N VAL A 16 4.17 -12.58 4.19
CA VAL A 16 3.02 -12.33 3.30
C VAL A 16 3.33 -11.21 2.29
N ALA A 17 4.00 -10.15 2.73
CA ALA A 17 4.30 -8.97 1.92
C ALA A 17 5.19 -9.32 0.73
N GLY A 18 6.22 -10.15 0.91
CA GLY A 18 7.13 -10.56 -0.16
C GLY A 18 6.40 -11.15 -1.40
N PRO A 19 5.58 -12.21 -1.23
CA PRO A 19 4.75 -12.76 -2.29
C PRO A 19 3.78 -11.75 -2.91
N LEU A 20 3.11 -10.91 -2.10
CA LEU A 20 2.20 -9.89 -2.61
C LEU A 20 2.91 -8.88 -3.51
N PHE A 21 4.08 -8.38 -3.08
CA PHE A 21 4.93 -7.51 -3.90
C PHE A 21 5.44 -8.21 -5.15
N GLY A 22 5.80 -9.49 -5.05
CA GLY A 22 6.20 -10.31 -6.19
C GLY A 22 5.09 -10.44 -7.23
N ILE A 23 3.86 -10.73 -6.80
CA ILE A 23 2.68 -10.86 -7.67
C ILE A 23 2.34 -9.51 -8.31
N ALA A 24 2.27 -8.43 -7.54
CA ALA A 24 2.01 -7.09 -8.06
C ALA A 24 3.08 -6.68 -9.07
N GLY A 25 4.35 -6.92 -8.78
CA GLY A 25 5.46 -6.67 -9.70
C GLY A 25 5.38 -7.52 -10.97
N ALA A 26 4.98 -8.78 -10.86
CA ALA A 26 4.79 -9.66 -12.01
C ALA A 26 3.61 -9.21 -12.88
N TRP A 27 2.50 -8.78 -12.28
CA TRP A 27 1.34 -8.23 -12.98
C TRP A 27 1.66 -6.93 -13.69
N TRP A 28 2.40 -6.02 -13.06
CA TRP A 28 2.85 -4.79 -13.70
C TRP A 28 3.79 -5.07 -14.87
N ARG A 29 4.79 -5.96 -14.70
CA ARG A 29 5.77 -6.25 -15.75
C ARG A 29 5.17 -7.04 -16.92
N ARG A 30 4.49 -8.15 -16.62
CA ARG A 30 4.13 -9.22 -17.59
C ARG A 30 2.62 -9.43 -17.75
N GLY A 31 1.77 -8.63 -17.08
CA GLY A 31 0.32 -8.78 -17.18
C GLY A 31 -0.17 -8.62 -18.61
N ALA A 32 -0.77 -9.69 -19.16
CA ALA A 32 -1.43 -9.69 -20.46
C ALA A 32 -2.75 -8.89 -20.42
N GLN A 33 -3.42 -8.90 -19.27
CA GLN A 33 -4.69 -8.21 -19.06
C GLN A 33 -4.44 -6.79 -18.49
N PRO A 34 -5.02 -5.72 -19.07
CA PRO A 34 -4.79 -4.36 -18.61
C PRO A 34 -5.18 -4.12 -17.15
N TRP A 35 -6.27 -4.73 -16.67
CA TRP A 35 -6.75 -4.55 -15.30
C TRP A 35 -5.73 -4.99 -14.24
N ARG A 36 -4.92 -6.03 -14.53
CA ARG A 36 -3.88 -6.50 -13.61
C ARG A 36 -2.81 -5.43 -13.36
N ARG A 37 -2.52 -4.61 -14.37
CA ARG A 37 -1.58 -3.50 -14.25
C ARG A 37 -2.18 -2.36 -13.44
N TYR A 38 -3.47 -2.08 -13.64
CA TYR A 38 -4.19 -1.06 -12.86
C TYR A 38 -4.21 -1.42 -11.38
N VAL A 39 -4.56 -2.67 -11.06
CA VAL A 39 -4.59 -3.18 -9.70
C VAL A 39 -3.19 -3.23 -9.09
N ALA A 40 -2.17 -3.67 -9.82
CA ALA A 40 -0.80 -3.69 -9.32
C ALA A 40 -0.28 -2.30 -8.95
N LEU A 41 -0.41 -1.32 -9.84
CA LEU A 41 0.03 0.06 -9.58
C LEU A 41 -0.84 0.75 -8.53
N GLY A 42 -2.15 0.50 -8.54
CA GLY A 42 -3.06 0.95 -7.51
C GLY A 42 -2.70 0.40 -6.14
N ALA A 43 -2.34 -0.87 -6.03
CA ALA A 43 -1.90 -1.49 -4.78
C ALA A 43 -0.57 -0.91 -4.27
N PHE A 44 0.40 -0.68 -5.16
CA PHE A 44 1.65 0.00 -4.79
C PHE A 44 1.41 1.44 -4.31
N GLY A 45 0.54 2.20 -4.99
CA GLY A 45 0.12 3.52 -4.50
C GLY A 45 -0.62 3.42 -3.16
N GLY A 46 -1.49 2.42 -3.03
CA GLY A 46 -2.29 2.14 -1.83
C GLY A 46 -1.45 1.92 -0.58
N LEU A 47 -0.32 1.21 -0.70
CA LEU A 47 0.62 1.04 0.42
C LEU A 47 1.11 2.37 0.98
N PHE A 48 1.57 3.29 0.14
CA PHE A 48 2.02 4.60 0.61
C PHE A 48 0.84 5.48 1.04
N GLY A 49 -0.32 5.28 0.44
CA GLY A 49 -1.55 5.95 0.86
C GLY A 49 -2.01 5.50 2.25
N SER A 50 -1.84 4.23 2.64
CA SER A 50 -2.14 3.79 4.00
C SER A 50 -1.17 4.38 5.03
N GLU A 51 0.11 4.50 4.69
CA GLU A 51 1.09 5.19 5.54
C GLU A 51 0.75 6.69 5.68
N ALA A 52 0.28 7.33 4.61
CA ALA A 52 -0.18 8.71 4.65
C ALA A 52 -1.41 8.87 5.56
N LEU A 53 -2.39 7.96 5.44
CA LEU A 53 -3.58 7.94 6.29
C LEU A 53 -3.21 7.76 7.76
N HIS A 54 -2.33 6.83 8.08
CA HIS A 54 -1.89 6.60 9.46
C HIS A 54 -1.10 7.77 10.03
N SER A 55 -0.17 8.32 9.24
CA SER A 55 0.60 9.51 9.61
C SER A 55 -0.32 10.69 9.91
N TRP A 56 -1.39 10.87 9.13
CA TRP A 56 -2.34 11.96 9.29
C TRP A 56 -3.34 11.73 10.43
N LEU A 57 -4.02 10.57 10.44
CA LEU A 57 -5.16 10.29 11.32
C LEU A 57 -4.75 9.82 12.71
N THR A 58 -3.62 9.11 12.81
CA THR A 58 -3.19 8.48 14.08
C THR A 58 -2.02 9.24 14.70
N LEU A 59 -1.01 9.61 13.90
CA LEU A 59 0.25 10.16 14.43
C LEU A 59 0.31 11.70 14.43
N GLY A 60 -0.51 12.38 13.62
CA GLY A 60 -0.48 13.84 13.46
C GLY A 60 0.76 14.37 12.71
N TYR A 61 1.48 13.52 11.99
CA TYR A 61 2.70 13.86 11.26
C TYR A 61 2.40 14.37 9.85
N ALA A 62 2.09 15.67 9.75
CA ALA A 62 1.68 16.30 8.49
C ALA A 62 2.72 16.20 7.36
N SER A 63 4.01 16.39 7.65
CA SER A 63 5.07 16.31 6.64
C SER A 63 5.24 14.89 6.08
N GLN A 64 5.19 13.89 6.95
CA GLN A 64 5.25 12.48 6.57
C GLN A 64 4.00 12.07 5.78
N ALA A 65 2.81 12.50 6.22
CA ALA A 65 1.57 12.27 5.49
C ALA A 65 1.64 12.84 4.07
N ALA A 66 2.13 14.07 3.91
CA ALA A 66 2.29 14.71 2.61
C ALA A 66 3.31 13.97 1.73
N ALA A 67 4.46 13.55 2.29
CA ALA A 67 5.48 12.81 1.56
C ALA A 67 4.95 11.45 1.08
N CYS A 68 4.30 10.69 1.97
CA CYS A 68 3.68 9.41 1.63
C CYS A 68 2.57 9.57 0.58
N ALA A 69 1.71 10.59 0.70
CA ALA A 69 0.67 10.87 -0.29
C ALA A 69 1.25 11.24 -1.67
N ALA A 70 2.34 12.01 -1.69
CA ALA A 70 3.04 12.33 -2.93
C ALA A 70 3.58 11.07 -3.62
N VAL A 71 4.21 10.15 -2.86
CA VAL A 71 4.69 8.87 -3.39
C VAL A 71 3.53 7.99 -3.86
N ALA A 72 2.44 7.94 -3.10
CA ALA A 72 1.23 7.18 -3.45
C ALA A 72 0.65 7.59 -4.82
N CYS A 73 0.66 8.88 -5.13
CA CYS A 73 0.24 9.41 -6.43
C CYS A 73 1.33 9.25 -7.51
N ALA A 74 2.60 9.47 -7.16
CA ALA A 74 3.71 9.40 -8.11
C ALA A 74 3.87 8.01 -8.72
N LEU A 75 3.68 6.94 -7.95
CA LEU A 75 3.85 5.57 -8.43
C LEU A 75 2.93 5.24 -9.63
N PRO A 76 1.59 5.37 -9.54
CA PRO A 76 0.69 5.24 -10.70
C PRO A 76 1.05 6.14 -11.88
N LEU A 77 1.41 7.40 -11.61
CA LEU A 77 1.68 8.41 -12.64
C LEU A 77 2.96 8.12 -13.43
N LEU A 78 4.02 7.72 -12.74
CA LEU A 78 5.33 7.47 -13.34
C LEU A 78 5.41 6.07 -13.98
N LEU A 79 4.80 5.06 -13.37
CA LEU A 79 4.94 3.67 -13.81
C LEU A 79 3.81 3.19 -14.73
N GLY A 80 2.73 3.96 -14.86
CA GLY A 80 1.68 3.70 -15.85
C GLY A 80 2.16 4.03 -17.27
N ARG A 81 1.99 3.09 -18.20
CA ARG A 81 2.52 3.18 -19.58
C ARG A 81 1.61 3.98 -20.51
N THR A 82 0.34 4.09 -20.17
CA THR A 82 -0.67 4.84 -20.94
C THR A 82 -1.47 5.76 -20.02
N GLY A 83 -2.08 6.81 -20.57
CA GLY A 83 -2.96 7.69 -19.79
C GLY A 83 -4.11 6.94 -19.11
N LYS A 84 -4.67 5.93 -19.80
CA LYS A 84 -5.69 5.03 -19.24
C LYS A 84 -5.14 4.21 -18.06
N GLU A 85 -3.94 3.62 -18.19
CA GLU A 85 -3.28 2.90 -17.08
C GLU A 85 -3.09 3.82 -15.86
N ARG A 86 -2.59 5.04 -16.07
CA ARG A 86 -2.38 6.01 -14.98
C ARG A 86 -3.68 6.37 -14.27
N ALA A 87 -4.73 6.70 -15.03
CA ALA A 87 -6.02 7.10 -14.48
C ALA A 87 -6.68 5.97 -13.66
N TRP A 88 -6.74 4.76 -14.20
CA TRP A 88 -7.34 3.63 -13.47
C TRP A 88 -6.52 3.18 -12.27
N SER A 89 -5.20 3.27 -12.36
CA SER A 89 -4.32 2.98 -11.21
C SER A 89 -4.49 4.03 -10.10
N LEU A 90 -4.59 5.32 -10.47
CA LEU A 90 -4.91 6.39 -9.53
C LEU A 90 -6.29 6.23 -8.91
N ALA A 91 -7.28 5.74 -9.66
CA ALA A 91 -8.62 5.47 -9.11
C ALA A 91 -8.63 4.26 -8.15
N ALA A 92 -7.83 3.23 -8.43
CA ALA A 92 -7.70 2.06 -7.57
C ALA A 92 -6.91 2.35 -6.28
N MET A 93 -5.98 3.31 -6.32
CA MET A 93 -5.09 3.64 -5.21
C MET A 93 -5.83 4.04 -3.93
N PRO A 94 -6.81 4.97 -3.89
CA PRO A 94 -7.53 5.33 -2.68
C PRO A 94 -8.22 4.14 -2.01
N VAL A 95 -8.83 3.26 -2.80
CA VAL A 95 -9.49 2.05 -2.29
C VAL A 95 -8.47 1.13 -1.64
N ALA A 96 -7.33 0.92 -2.30
CA ALA A 96 -6.23 0.13 -1.75
C ALA A 96 -5.63 0.78 -0.49
N SER A 97 -5.50 2.11 -0.44
CA SER A 97 -5.03 2.85 0.74
C SER A 97 -5.90 2.62 1.96
N PHE A 98 -7.22 2.78 1.81
CA PHE A 98 -8.16 2.53 2.90
C PHE A 98 -8.17 1.07 3.32
N ALA A 99 -8.17 0.13 2.36
CA ALA A 99 -8.15 -1.29 2.65
C ALA A 99 -6.88 -1.70 3.43
N ALA A 100 -5.71 -1.22 3.00
CA ALA A 100 -4.44 -1.50 3.67
C ALA A 100 -4.37 -0.84 5.05
N TYR A 101 -4.82 0.41 5.18
CA TYR A 101 -4.88 1.12 6.46
C TYR A 101 -5.72 0.35 7.48
N LEU A 102 -6.94 -0.03 7.10
CA LEU A 102 -7.81 -0.80 7.98
C LEU A 102 -7.21 -2.16 8.29
N ALA A 103 -6.73 -2.91 7.30
CA ALA A 103 -6.22 -4.26 7.52
C ALA A 103 -5.00 -4.30 8.46
N VAL A 104 -4.08 -3.35 8.32
CA VAL A 104 -2.84 -3.33 9.10
C VAL A 104 -3.05 -2.67 10.46
N TYR A 105 -3.55 -1.43 10.51
CA TYR A 105 -3.55 -0.68 11.75
C TYR A 105 -4.68 -1.09 12.69
N SER A 106 -5.84 -1.55 12.18
CA SER A 106 -6.87 -2.10 13.10
C SER A 106 -6.42 -3.39 13.77
N LEU A 107 -5.64 -4.22 13.06
CA LEU A 107 -5.05 -5.42 13.64
C LEU A 107 -3.99 -5.04 14.69
N LEU A 108 -3.12 -4.09 14.37
CA LEU A 108 -2.10 -3.63 15.31
C LEU A 108 -2.72 -3.01 16.56
N ASP A 109 -3.78 -2.21 16.42
CA ASP A 109 -4.50 -1.60 17.55
C ASP A 109 -5.12 -2.67 18.46
N GLN A 110 -5.73 -3.71 17.88
CA GLN A 110 -6.31 -4.82 18.66
C GLN A 110 -5.28 -5.61 19.47
N VAL A 111 -4.05 -5.73 18.96
CA VAL A 111 -2.99 -6.50 19.64
C VAL A 111 -2.14 -5.62 20.57
N SER A 112 -2.24 -4.30 20.45
CA SER A 112 -1.53 -3.33 21.30
C SER A 112 -2.31 -2.92 22.56
N ALA A 113 -3.60 -3.24 22.62
CA ALA A 113 -4.48 -3.00 23.77
C ALA A 113 -4.28 -4.06 24.87
#